data_AF-A0A177ENZ3-F1
#
_entry.id   AF-A0A177ENZ3-F1
#
_cell.length_a   1.000
_cell.length_b   1.000
_cell.length_c   1.000
_cell.angle_alpha   90.00
_cell.angle_beta   90.00
_cell.angle_gamma   90.00
#
_symmetry.space_group_name_H-M   'P 1'
#
loop_
_entity.id
_entity.type
_entity.pdbx_description
1 polymer ?
#
loop_
_entity_poly.entity_id
_entity_poly.type
_entity_poly.pdbx_seq_one_letter_code
_entity_poly.pdbx_strand_id
1 'polypeptide(L)'
;MKREKAAEILGCTVESSHEEIRKRYRQLSMKMHPDRPGGSEEKFIQLNQAYELLTEKAGSDRDIITKDMFERFRSIYEGSQEEKDELISLYKKHKGRMAKVIDALLLGEDEQEERYRRIINEHIKEKKVEEYPGYAKAKPLMANTKRQQKREKEKAAAELLAKDLEKRAEERKNRYNQMIERLEEKVANPKKGKK
;
A
#
# COMPACT_ATOMS: atom_id res chain seq x y z
N MET A 1 -26.29 -10.24 5.12
CA MET A 1 -26.81 -10.21 3.73
C MET A 1 -25.90 -11.07 2.86
N LYS A 2 -26.39 -11.81 1.85
CA LYS A 2 -25.53 -12.59 0.91
C LYS A 2 -25.10 -11.72 -0.27
N ARG A 3 -23.96 -12.02 -0.93
CA ARG A 3 -23.43 -11.24 -2.08
C ARG A 3 -24.41 -11.14 -3.25
N GLU A 4 -25.18 -12.20 -3.49
CA GLU A 4 -26.25 -12.22 -4.52
C GLU A 4 -27.33 -11.17 -4.25
N LYS A 5 -27.84 -11.11 -3.01
CA LYS A 5 -28.82 -10.11 -2.58
C LYS A 5 -28.26 -8.69 -2.61
N ALA A 6 -26.98 -8.51 -2.32
CA ALA A 6 -26.31 -7.21 -2.43
C ALA A 6 -26.20 -6.75 -3.89
N ALA A 7 -25.88 -7.66 -4.81
CA ALA A 7 -25.82 -7.38 -6.25
C ALA A 7 -27.18 -6.98 -6.82
N GLU A 8 -28.26 -7.65 -6.39
CA GLU A 8 -29.63 -7.26 -6.72
C GLU A 8 -29.98 -5.83 -6.26
N ILE A 9 -29.60 -5.45 -5.03
CA ILE A 9 -29.86 -4.11 -4.47
C ILE A 9 -29.13 -3.01 -5.27
N LEU A 10 -27.91 -3.29 -5.73
CA LEU A 10 -27.13 -2.38 -6.58
C LEU A 10 -27.50 -2.46 -8.08
N GLY A 11 -28.37 -3.41 -8.45
CA GLY A 11 -28.77 -3.66 -9.83
C GLY A 11 -27.61 -4.10 -10.72
N CYS A 12 -26.64 -4.82 -10.16
CA CYS A 12 -25.46 -5.35 -10.82
C CYS A 12 -25.38 -6.88 -10.64
N THR A 13 -24.38 -7.54 -11.22
CA THR A 13 -24.12 -8.96 -10.99
C THR A 13 -23.06 -9.13 -9.90
N VAL A 14 -22.94 -10.33 -9.32
CA VAL A 14 -21.92 -10.64 -8.30
C VAL A 14 -20.50 -10.56 -8.90
N GLU A 15 -20.40 -10.65 -10.23
CA GLU A 15 -19.15 -10.52 -11.00
C GLU A 15 -18.90 -9.12 -11.57
N SER A 16 -19.80 -8.15 -11.32
CA SER A 16 -19.66 -6.79 -11.82
C SER A 16 -18.34 -6.15 -11.37
N SER A 17 -17.73 -5.38 -12.26
CA SER A 17 -16.48 -4.64 -11.98
C SER A 17 -16.70 -3.61 -10.86
N HIS A 18 -15.64 -3.32 -10.10
CA HIS A 18 -15.67 -2.33 -9.02
C HIS A 18 -16.08 -0.93 -9.51
N GLU A 19 -15.66 -0.53 -10.71
CA GLU A 19 -16.06 0.74 -11.30
C GLU A 19 -17.57 0.82 -11.55
N GLU A 20 -18.15 -0.33 -11.95
CA GLU A 20 -19.56 -0.47 -12.24
C GLU A 20 -20.39 -0.44 -10.94
N ILE A 21 -19.93 -1.16 -9.92
CA ILE A 21 -20.50 -1.13 -8.55
C ILE A 21 -20.47 0.30 -8.00
N ARG A 22 -19.35 1.03 -8.12
CA ARG A 22 -19.21 2.41 -7.66
C ARG A 22 -20.07 3.41 -8.46
N LYS A 23 -20.22 3.20 -9.76
CA LYS A 23 -21.10 4.00 -10.61
C LYS A 23 -22.58 3.81 -10.24
N ARG A 24 -23.01 2.56 -10.04
CA ARG A 24 -24.38 2.22 -9.62
C ARG A 24 -24.69 2.72 -8.22
N TYR A 25 -23.77 2.55 -7.28
CA TYR A 25 -23.92 3.06 -5.92
C TYR A 25 -24.12 4.59 -5.89
N ARG A 26 -23.32 5.36 -6.64
CA ARG A 26 -23.49 6.83 -6.72
C ARG A 26 -24.86 7.22 -7.30
N GLN A 27 -25.30 6.53 -8.35
CA GLN A 27 -26.60 6.79 -8.98
C GLN A 27 -27.78 6.45 -8.06
N LEU A 28 -27.70 5.33 -7.34
CA LEU A 28 -28.73 4.86 -6.42
C LEU A 28 -28.72 5.65 -5.11
N SER A 29 -27.55 6.03 -4.60
CA SER A 29 -27.39 6.88 -3.41
C SER A 29 -28.08 8.23 -3.62
N MET A 30 -27.93 8.83 -4.81
CA MET A 30 -28.65 10.04 -5.18
C MET A 30 -30.17 9.84 -5.31
N LYS A 31 -30.67 8.64 -5.61
CA LYS A 31 -32.11 8.38 -5.74
C LYS A 31 -32.77 7.99 -4.42
N MET A 32 -32.03 7.25 -3.59
CA MET A 32 -32.50 6.68 -2.31
C MET A 32 -32.18 7.59 -1.12
N HIS A 33 -31.54 8.74 -1.35
CA HIS A 33 -31.22 9.71 -0.30
C HIS A 33 -32.49 10.14 0.45
N PRO A 34 -32.48 10.15 1.79
CA PRO A 34 -33.66 10.46 2.60
C PRO A 34 -34.23 11.87 2.34
N ASP A 35 -33.40 12.83 1.95
CA ASP A 35 -33.84 14.19 1.57
C ASP A 35 -34.49 14.29 0.18
N ARG A 36 -34.63 13.18 -0.56
CA ARG A 36 -35.25 13.18 -1.89
C ARG A 36 -36.62 12.50 -1.89
N PRO A 37 -37.57 12.96 -2.74
CA PRO A 37 -38.90 12.38 -2.81
C PRO A 37 -38.83 10.90 -3.22
N GLY A 38 -39.29 10.01 -2.34
CA GLY A 38 -39.26 8.55 -2.54
C GLY A 38 -38.04 7.84 -1.92
N GLY A 39 -37.11 8.59 -1.33
CA GLY A 39 -36.02 8.07 -0.52
C GLY A 39 -36.49 7.56 0.84
N SER A 40 -35.79 6.58 1.39
CA SER A 40 -36.02 6.06 2.75
C SER A 40 -34.68 5.70 3.35
N GLU A 41 -34.50 6.04 4.62
CA GLU A 41 -33.30 5.76 5.39
C GLU A 41 -32.97 4.27 5.43
N GLU A 42 -33.99 3.41 5.56
CA GLU A 42 -33.83 1.95 5.51
C GLU A 42 -33.26 1.46 4.18
N LYS A 43 -33.72 2.05 3.06
CA LYS A 43 -33.24 1.71 1.72
C LYS A 43 -31.79 2.20 1.52
N PHE A 44 -31.44 3.33 2.13
CA PHE A 44 -30.09 3.87 2.08
C PHE A 44 -29.10 3.02 2.90
N ILE A 45 -29.51 2.57 4.10
CA ILE A 45 -28.73 1.64 4.94
C ILE A 45 -28.50 0.32 4.18
N GLN A 46 -29.54 -0.24 3.56
CA GLN A 46 -29.41 -1.46 2.75
C GLN A 46 -28.50 -1.28 1.53
N LEU A 47 -28.55 -0.12 0.89
CA LEU A 47 -27.67 0.22 -0.24
C LEU A 47 -26.20 0.32 0.19
N ASN A 48 -25.93 0.89 1.37
CA ASN A 48 -24.57 0.96 1.93
C ASN A 48 -24.04 -0.43 2.29
N GLN A 49 -24.84 -1.25 2.98
CA GLN A 49 -24.48 -2.64 3.30
C GLN A 49 -24.22 -3.47 2.05
N ALA A 50 -25.02 -3.27 0.99
CA ALA A 50 -24.82 -3.95 -0.29
C ALA A 50 -23.52 -3.50 -0.98
N TYR A 51 -23.23 -2.20 -0.95
CA TYR A 51 -21.99 -1.65 -1.50
C TYR A 51 -20.76 -2.15 -0.77
N GLU A 52 -20.74 -2.11 0.56
CA GLU A 52 -19.66 -2.67 1.37
C GLU A 52 -19.44 -4.15 1.01
N LEU A 53 -20.48 -4.97 1.06
CA LEU A 53 -20.37 -6.42 0.86
C LEU A 53 -19.97 -6.84 -0.57
N LEU A 54 -20.23 -6.00 -1.59
CA LEU A 54 -19.75 -6.21 -2.96
C LEU A 54 -18.36 -5.62 -3.20
N THR A 55 -17.98 -4.56 -2.50
CA THR A 55 -16.67 -3.91 -2.63
C THR A 55 -15.60 -4.52 -1.72
N GLU A 56 -15.98 -5.25 -0.67
CA GLU A 56 -15.11 -5.99 0.28
C GLU A 56 -14.30 -7.14 -0.36
N LYS A 57 -14.19 -7.17 -1.69
CA LYS A 57 -13.27 -8.10 -2.36
C LYS A 57 -12.60 -7.62 -3.64
N ALA A 58 -12.73 -6.36 -4.06
CA ALA A 58 -11.96 -5.87 -5.21
C ALA A 58 -12.12 -4.36 -5.36
N GLY A 59 -11.12 -3.55 -4.99
CA GLY A 59 -11.02 -2.18 -5.53
C GLY A 59 -10.44 -1.09 -4.62
N SER A 60 -10.33 -1.35 -3.32
CA SER A 60 -9.56 -0.53 -2.37
C SER A 60 -8.26 -1.22 -1.98
N ASP A 61 -8.29 -2.55 -1.78
CA ASP A 61 -7.14 -3.33 -1.32
C ASP A 61 -6.03 -3.53 -2.36
N ARG A 62 -6.27 -3.25 -3.66
CA ARG A 62 -5.21 -3.36 -4.67
C ARG A 62 -4.15 -2.25 -4.53
N ASP A 63 -4.55 -1.11 -3.97
CA ASP A 63 -3.66 0.04 -3.79
C ASP A 63 -3.09 0.12 -2.37
N ILE A 64 -3.54 -0.75 -1.46
CA ILE A 64 -3.05 -0.83 -0.09
C ILE A 64 -1.85 -1.79 -0.08
N ILE A 65 -0.66 -1.22 -0.07
CA ILE A 65 0.57 -1.98 0.20
C ILE A 65 0.57 -2.33 1.69
N THR A 66 0.20 -3.57 2.02
CA THR A 66 0.29 -4.08 3.39
C THR A 66 1.69 -4.58 3.70
N LYS A 67 2.01 -4.68 4.99
CA LYS A 67 3.27 -5.28 5.44
C LYS A 67 3.43 -6.71 4.92
N ASP A 68 2.36 -7.49 4.95
CA ASP A 68 2.35 -8.87 4.43
C ASP A 68 2.63 -8.94 2.92
N MET A 69 2.11 -7.99 2.13
CA MET A 69 2.43 -7.93 0.70
C MET A 69 3.91 -7.62 0.46
N PHE A 70 4.48 -6.72 1.26
CA PHE A 70 5.91 -6.41 1.19
C PHE A 70 6.77 -7.63 1.57
N GLU A 71 6.41 -8.36 2.63
CA GLU A 71 7.12 -9.57 3.04
C GLU A 71 7.04 -10.69 1.98
N ARG A 72 5.88 -10.85 1.33
CA ARG A 72 5.73 -11.77 0.19
C ARG A 72 6.57 -11.34 -1.02
N PHE A 73 6.59 -10.05 -1.33
CA PHE A 73 7.41 -9.54 -2.43
C PHE A 73 8.89 -9.78 -2.15
N ARG A 74 9.33 -9.49 -0.91
CA ARG A 74 10.71 -9.71 -0.46
C ARG A 74 11.14 -11.16 -0.63
N SER A 75 10.30 -12.13 -0.23
CA SER A 75 10.64 -13.55 -0.35
C SER A 75 10.73 -14.06 -1.80
N ILE A 76 10.00 -13.43 -2.72
CA ILE A 76 10.06 -13.76 -4.15
C ILE A 76 11.27 -13.09 -4.81
N TYR A 77 11.59 -11.85 -4.43
CA TYR A 77 12.67 -11.07 -5.05
C TYR A 77 14.06 -11.48 -4.53
N GLU A 78 14.23 -11.63 -3.22
CA GLU A 78 15.53 -11.96 -2.62
C GLU A 78 16.01 -13.36 -3.05
N GLY A 79 17.11 -13.40 -3.80
CA GLY A 79 17.75 -14.60 -4.31
C GLY A 79 17.27 -14.99 -5.71
N SER A 80 16.27 -14.29 -6.24
CA SER A 80 15.74 -14.51 -7.58
C SER A 80 16.75 -14.17 -8.67
N GLN A 81 16.46 -14.63 -9.89
CA GLN A 81 17.23 -14.23 -11.07
C GLN A 81 17.05 -12.73 -11.36
N GLU A 82 15.87 -12.17 -11.08
CA GLU A 82 15.59 -10.75 -11.29
C GLU A 82 16.49 -9.85 -10.45
N GLU A 83 16.68 -10.17 -9.15
CA GLU A 83 17.60 -9.43 -8.28
C GLU A 83 19.04 -9.51 -8.81
N LYS A 84 19.48 -10.68 -9.25
CA LYS A 84 20.83 -10.87 -9.79
C LYS A 84 21.04 -10.04 -11.05
N ASP A 85 20.09 -10.08 -11.98
CA ASP A 85 20.15 -9.35 -13.24
C ASP A 85 20.13 -7.83 -13.02
N GLU A 86 19.26 -7.36 -12.12
CA GLU A 86 19.20 -5.95 -11.72
C GLU A 86 20.53 -5.51 -11.09
N LEU A 87 21.04 -6.29 -10.13
CA LEU A 87 22.30 -6.01 -9.44
C LEU A 87 23.47 -5.89 -10.43
N ILE A 88 23.58 -6.81 -11.38
CA ILE A 88 24.63 -6.77 -12.42
C ILE A 88 24.43 -5.58 -13.36
N SER A 89 23.19 -5.25 -13.72
CA SER A 89 22.89 -4.07 -14.53
C SER A 89 23.32 -2.78 -13.84
N LEU A 90 23.03 -2.64 -12.54
CA LEU A 90 23.40 -1.49 -11.72
C LEU A 90 24.90 -1.44 -11.49
N TYR A 91 25.56 -2.57 -11.29
CA TYR A 91 27.01 -2.67 -11.18
C TYR A 91 27.71 -2.12 -12.43
N LYS A 92 27.25 -2.50 -13.64
CA LYS A 92 27.74 -1.96 -14.92
C LYS A 92 27.46 -0.47 -15.04
N LYS A 93 26.21 -0.04 -14.79
CA LYS A 93 25.77 1.36 -14.86
C LYS A 93 26.58 2.29 -13.96
N HIS A 94 26.88 1.84 -12.74
CA HIS A 94 27.59 2.62 -11.73
C HIS A 94 29.09 2.29 -11.63
N LYS A 95 29.62 1.49 -12.56
CA LYS A 95 31.04 1.11 -12.65
C LYS A 95 31.59 0.59 -11.32
N GLY A 96 30.85 -0.28 -10.66
CA GLY A 96 31.24 -0.93 -9.40
C GLY A 96 31.21 -0.04 -8.15
N ARG A 97 30.62 1.16 -8.21
CA ARG A 97 30.44 2.02 -7.03
C ARG A 97 29.30 1.49 -6.16
N MET A 98 29.60 0.56 -5.23
CA MET A 98 28.62 -0.13 -4.39
C MET A 98 27.59 0.78 -3.71
N ALA A 99 28.02 1.94 -3.20
CA ALA A 99 27.11 2.93 -2.62
C ALA A 99 25.95 3.29 -3.56
N LYS A 100 26.25 3.56 -4.84
CA LYS A 100 25.25 3.93 -5.85
C LYS A 100 24.45 2.72 -6.33
N VAL A 101 25.07 1.54 -6.36
CA VAL A 101 24.41 0.29 -6.73
C VAL A 101 23.32 -0.02 -5.71
N ILE A 102 23.66 -0.03 -4.42
CA ILE A 102 22.70 -0.32 -3.34
C ILE A 102 21.65 0.78 -3.24
N ASP A 103 22.02 2.06 -3.40
CA ASP A 103 21.03 3.17 -3.38
C ASP A 103 19.99 3.08 -4.52
N ALA A 104 20.30 2.39 -5.61
CA ALA A 104 19.42 2.22 -6.75
C ALA A 104 18.72 0.85 -6.80
N LEU A 105 19.14 -0.10 -5.96
CA LEU A 105 18.59 -1.45 -5.91
C LEU A 105 17.27 -1.44 -5.14
N LEU A 106 16.24 -2.14 -5.65
CA LEU A 106 14.88 -2.08 -5.13
C LEU A 106 14.77 -2.36 -3.62
N LEU A 107 15.44 -3.41 -3.14
CA LEU A 107 15.55 -3.78 -1.72
C LEU A 107 16.99 -3.68 -1.23
N GLY A 108 17.70 -2.63 -1.66
CA GLY A 108 19.11 -2.42 -1.35
C GLY A 108 19.36 -1.97 0.09
N GLU A 109 20.00 -2.84 0.86
CA GLU A 109 20.44 -2.57 2.23
C GLU A 109 21.97 -2.59 2.33
N ASP A 110 22.55 -1.68 3.12
CA ASP A 110 24.01 -1.60 3.26
C ASP A 110 24.56 -2.83 4.01
N GLU A 111 23.76 -3.42 4.89
CA GLU A 111 24.04 -4.64 5.67
C GLU A 111 24.19 -5.88 4.78
N GLN A 112 23.51 -5.90 3.63
CA GLN A 112 23.53 -7.02 2.68
C GLN A 112 24.68 -6.93 1.67
N GLU A 113 25.56 -5.93 1.77
CA GLU A 113 26.65 -5.72 0.81
C GLU A 113 27.48 -6.98 0.55
N GLU A 114 27.78 -7.76 1.59
CA GLU A 114 28.58 -8.98 1.44
C GLU A 114 27.90 -10.00 0.52
N ARG A 115 26.59 -10.18 0.65
CA ARG A 115 25.78 -11.05 -0.21
C ARG A 115 25.80 -10.56 -1.65
N TYR A 116 25.60 -9.26 -1.87
CA TYR A 116 25.65 -8.67 -3.21
C TYR A 116 27.04 -8.82 -3.86
N ARG A 117 28.12 -8.60 -3.09
CA ARG A 117 29.49 -8.79 -3.58
C ARG A 117 29.77 -10.23 -3.97
N ARG A 118 29.25 -11.23 -3.25
CA ARG A 118 29.38 -12.65 -3.62
C ARG A 118 28.77 -12.90 -5.00
N ILE A 119 27.56 -12.40 -5.26
CA ILE A 119 26.88 -12.54 -6.56
C ILE A 119 27.68 -11.87 -7.67
N ILE A 120 28.16 -10.63 -7.45
CA ILE A 120 28.97 -9.90 -8.42
C ILE A 120 30.28 -10.64 -8.72
N ASN A 121 30.98 -11.11 -7.68
CA ASN A 121 32.25 -11.82 -7.82
C ASN A 121 32.09 -13.15 -8.58
N GLU A 122 30.96 -13.85 -8.40
CA GLU A 122 30.61 -15.02 -9.20
C GLU A 122 30.50 -14.65 -10.69
N HIS A 123 29.80 -13.56 -11.02
CA HIS A 123 29.66 -13.09 -12.41
C HIS A 123 30.97 -12.58 -13.02
N ILE A 124 31.85 -11.99 -12.20
CA ILE A 124 33.21 -11.60 -12.61
C ILE A 124 34.04 -12.86 -12.92
N LYS A 125 33.96 -13.88 -12.06
CA LYS A 125 34.66 -15.16 -12.24
C LYS A 125 34.19 -15.88 -13.51
N GLU A 126 32.88 -15.83 -13.79
CA GLU A 126 32.27 -16.34 -15.03
C GLU A 126 32.55 -15.45 -16.25
N LYS A 127 33.29 -14.33 -16.10
CA LYS A 127 33.59 -13.35 -17.16
C LYS A 127 32.35 -12.73 -17.81
N LYS A 128 31.20 -12.74 -17.13
CA LYS A 128 29.97 -12.04 -17.57
C LYS A 128 30.06 -10.52 -17.38
N VAL A 129 30.96 -10.08 -16.50
CA VAL A 129 31.19 -8.68 -16.14
C VAL A 129 32.67 -8.45 -15.83
N GLU A 130 33.17 -7.26 -16.16
CA GLU A 130 34.53 -6.85 -15.82
C GLU A 130 34.63 -6.37 -14.37
N GLU A 131 35.76 -6.64 -13.71
CA GLU A 131 36.04 -6.09 -12.39
C GLU A 131 36.50 -4.63 -12.50
N TYR A 132 35.76 -3.72 -11.86
CA TYR A 132 36.18 -2.31 -11.82
C TYR A 132 37.23 -2.07 -10.72
N PRO A 133 38.32 -1.32 -10.98
CA PRO A 133 39.39 -1.07 -9.99
C PRO A 133 38.91 -0.43 -8.68
N GLY A 134 37.88 0.41 -8.75
CA GLY A 134 37.28 1.06 -7.58
C GLY A 134 36.49 0.09 -6.70
N TYR A 135 35.95 -0.98 -7.27
CA TYR A 135 35.18 -1.99 -6.55
C TYR A 135 36.09 -2.89 -5.70
N ALA A 136 37.20 -3.36 -6.28
CA ALA A 136 38.16 -4.23 -5.60
C ALA A 136 38.78 -3.56 -4.35
N LYS A 137 38.99 -2.24 -4.41
CA LYS A 137 39.60 -1.45 -3.31
C LYS A 137 38.57 -0.83 -2.34
N ALA A 138 37.28 -0.94 -2.65
CA ALA A 138 36.25 -0.28 -1.85
C ALA A 138 36.09 -0.97 -0.50
N LYS A 139 36.21 -0.17 0.58
CA LYS A 139 35.84 -0.60 1.93
C LYS A 139 34.33 -0.87 2.02
N PRO A 140 33.88 -1.75 2.93
CA PRO A 140 32.47 -1.96 3.20
C PRO A 140 31.75 -0.65 3.55
N LEU A 141 30.51 -0.50 3.08
CA LEU A 141 29.64 0.65 3.31
C LEU A 141 29.26 0.80 4.78
N MET A 142 29.17 -0.32 5.51
CA MET A 142 28.99 -0.32 6.96
C MET A 142 30.14 0.37 7.70
N ALA A 143 31.36 0.37 7.14
CA ALA A 143 32.49 1.09 7.73
C ALA A 143 32.45 2.61 7.47
N ASN A 144 31.53 3.10 6.64
CA ASN A 144 31.38 4.53 6.34
C ASN A 144 30.39 5.19 7.31
N THR A 145 30.92 5.73 8.42
CA THR A 145 30.12 6.35 9.48
C THR A 145 29.19 7.45 8.99
N LYS A 146 29.62 8.29 8.03
CA LYS A 146 28.78 9.38 7.49
C LYS A 146 27.57 8.84 6.72
N ARG A 147 27.73 7.71 6.02
CA ARG A 147 26.63 7.03 5.31
C ARG A 147 25.63 6.44 6.32
N GLN A 148 26.13 5.74 7.34
CA GLN A 148 25.29 5.13 8.37
C GLN A 148 24.48 6.19 9.13
N GLN A 149 25.12 7.28 9.57
CA GLN A 149 24.42 8.40 10.20
C GLN A 149 23.33 9.03 9.30
N LYS A 150 23.56 9.06 7.98
CA LYS A 150 22.56 9.56 7.04
C LYS A 150 21.37 8.59 6.94
N ARG A 151 21.63 7.28 6.80
CA ARG A 151 20.60 6.22 6.78
C ARG A 151 19.75 6.24 8.04
N GLU A 152 20.39 6.34 9.21
CA GLU A 152 19.71 6.40 10.49
C GLU A 152 18.80 7.63 10.60
N LYS A 153 19.26 8.80 10.15
CA LYS A 153 18.44 10.03 10.12
C LYS A 153 17.24 9.90 9.20
N GLU A 154 17.41 9.34 8.00
CA GLU A 154 16.32 9.09 7.05
C GLU A 154 15.31 8.09 7.63
N LYS A 155 15.79 7.00 8.25
CA LYS A 155 14.95 6.01 8.93
C LYS A 155 14.17 6.61 10.09
N ALA A 156 14.82 7.40 10.93
CA ALA A 156 14.17 8.08 12.06
C ALA A 156 13.10 9.09 11.59
N ALA A 157 13.38 9.83 10.51
CA ALA A 157 12.41 10.74 9.91
C ALA A 157 11.19 9.98 9.34
N ALA A 158 11.41 8.85 8.66
CA ALA A 158 10.34 7.99 8.16
C ALA A 158 9.49 7.38 9.28
N GLU A 159 10.12 6.93 10.38
CA GLU A 159 9.41 6.39 11.54
C GLU A 159 8.56 7.46 12.24
N LEU A 160 9.07 8.69 12.37
CA LEU A 160 8.30 9.81 12.91
C LEU A 160 7.08 10.11 12.04
N LEU A 161 7.27 10.16 10.72
CA LEU A 161 6.17 10.37 9.77
C LEU A 161 5.12 9.25 9.86
N ALA A 162 5.55 7.99 9.98
CA ALA A 162 4.65 6.85 10.13
C ALA A 162 3.77 7.00 11.39
N LYS A 163 4.38 7.32 12.54
CA LYS A 163 3.66 7.58 13.80
C LYS A 163 2.65 8.72 13.68
N ASP A 164 3.02 9.79 12.98
CA ASP A 164 2.12 10.93 12.75
C ASP A 164 0.95 10.57 11.83
N LEU A 165 1.19 9.75 10.80
CA LEU A 165 0.14 9.25 9.91
C LEU A 165 -0.83 8.32 10.64
N GLU A 166 -0.33 7.46 11.52
CA GLU A 166 -1.14 6.59 12.38
C GLU A 166 -2.05 7.41 13.31
N LYS A 167 -1.49 8.39 14.03
CA LYS A 167 -2.30 9.30 14.86
C LYS A 167 -3.39 10.01 14.06
N ARG A 168 -3.06 10.52 12.88
CA ARG A 168 -4.06 11.16 11.99
C ARG A 168 -5.13 10.17 11.52
N ALA A 169 -4.77 8.91 11.31
CA ALA A 169 -5.72 7.86 10.95
C ALA A 169 -6.67 7.54 12.12
N GLU A 170 -6.16 7.44 13.34
CA GLU A 170 -6.95 7.27 14.56
C GLU A 170 -7.91 8.45 14.78
N GLU A 171 -7.42 9.68 14.65
CA GLU A 171 -8.26 10.88 14.75
C GLU A 171 -9.38 10.89 13.69
N ARG A 172 -9.08 10.50 12.45
CA ARG A 172 -10.11 10.36 11.40
C ARG A 172 -11.16 9.32 11.79
N LYS A 173 -10.74 8.18 12.32
CA LYS A 173 -11.63 7.11 12.79
C LYS A 173 -12.50 7.59 13.95
N ASN A 174 -11.92 8.29 14.92
CA ASN A 174 -12.66 8.84 16.06
C ASN A 174 -13.69 9.88 15.61
N ARG A 175 -13.33 10.79 14.69
CA ARG A 175 -14.28 11.77 14.11
C ARG A 175 -15.42 11.08 13.36
N TYR A 176 -15.11 10.02 12.62
CA TYR A 176 -16.12 9.22 11.93
C TYR A 176 -17.07 8.55 12.93
N ASN A 177 -16.56 7.90 13.97
CA ASN A 177 -17.36 7.27 15.00
C ASN A 177 -18.28 8.27 15.72
N GLN A 178 -17.76 9.44 16.09
CA GLN A 178 -18.57 10.52 16.68
C GLN A 178 -19.67 11.02 15.74
N MET A 179 -19.42 11.05 14.43
CA MET A 179 -20.44 11.39 13.44
C MET A 179 -21.53 10.32 13.38
N ILE A 180 -21.16 9.04 13.40
CA ILE A 180 -22.11 7.92 13.41
C ILE A 180 -22.96 7.95 14.68
N GLU A 181 -22.36 8.11 15.86
CA GLU A 181 -23.10 8.21 17.14
C GLU A 181 -24.16 9.34 17.10
N ARG A 182 -23.79 10.54 16.60
CA ARG A 182 -24.74 11.66 16.44
C ARG A 182 -25.86 11.37 15.46
N LEU A 183 -25.61 10.57 14.43
CA LEU A 183 -26.63 10.16 13.47
C LEU A 183 -27.56 9.12 14.10
N GLU A 184 -27.01 8.14 14.80
CA GLU A 184 -27.79 7.12 15.54
C GLU A 184 -28.73 7.76 16.57
N GLU A 185 -28.25 8.75 17.34
CA GLU A 185 -29.08 9.50 18.29
C GLU A 185 -30.26 10.23 17.62
N LYS A 186 -30.03 10.82 16.44
CA LYS A 186 -31.07 11.51 15.66
C LYS A 186 -32.12 10.54 15.13
N VAL A 187 -31.69 9.37 14.66
CA VAL A 187 -32.58 8.30 14.16
C VAL A 187 -33.38 7.69 15.32
N ALA A 188 -32.76 7.50 16.48
CA ALA A 188 -33.42 6.96 17.67
C ALA A 188 -34.47 7.90 18.28
N ASN A 189 -34.40 9.22 18.02
CA ASN A 189 -35.28 10.21 18.63
C ASN A 189 -35.97 11.15 17.62
N PRO A 190 -36.92 10.65 16.80
CA PRO A 190 -37.50 11.39 15.67
C PRO A 190 -38.44 12.57 16.05
N LYS A 191 -38.62 12.88 17.34
CA LYS A 191 -39.64 13.84 17.83
C LYS A 191 -39.06 15.11 18.45
N LYS A 192 -38.32 15.94 17.71
CA LYS A 192 -38.08 17.36 18.08
C LYS A 192 -37.93 18.30 16.86
N GLY A 193 -38.75 18.08 15.82
CA GLY A 193 -38.61 18.85 14.58
C GLY A 193 -39.91 19.14 13.84
N LYS A 194 -41.04 19.36 14.54
CA LYS A 194 -42.22 20.07 13.99
C LYS A 194 -42.95 20.79 15.12
N LYS A 195 -42.71 22.09 15.25
CA LYS A 195 -43.67 23.09 15.69
C LYS A 195 -43.63 24.21 14.65
#